data_AF-A0A1Y3NQH6-F1
#
_entry.id   AF-A0A1Y3NQH6-F1
#
_cell.length_a   1.000
_cell.length_b   1.000
_cell.length_c   1.000
_cell.angle_alpha   90.00
_cell.angle_beta   90.00
_cell.angle_gamma   90.00
#
_symmetry.space_group_name_H-M   'P 1'
#
loop_
_entity.id
_entity.type
_entity.pdbx_description
1 polymer ?
#
loop_
_entity_poly.entity_id
_entity_poly.type
_entity_poly.pdbx_seq_one_letter_code
_entity_poly.pdbx_strand_id
1 'polypeptide(L)'
;MGCQYLDNNQLNGPIPEFIGKLSNLKDLELNSNQLSGPIHESIGKLTNLRTLYLSDNQLNGPIPESIGKLTELNSRINDKSVCKIIKCGIVNGKDYGQCPYGQCCSAKGYCGTTPNFCSPSTGCQAKYGKCLEMRCGEGIGQCPSGQCCSEKGYCGTSAQFCSPFLGCQAKYGKCLKTRCGKGIGQCPSGQCCSKKGYCGSNAQFCSPSLGCQAKYGKCIETRCGKGIGQ
;
A
#
# COMPACT_ATOMS: atom_id res chain seq x y z
N MET A 1 21.72 7.56 -38.32
CA MET A 1 21.12 8.03 -37.05
C MET A 1 19.64 8.26 -37.33
N GLY A 2 18.75 7.50 -36.71
CA GLY A 2 17.30 7.65 -36.90
C GLY A 2 16.64 7.98 -35.57
N CYS A 3 16.18 9.21 -35.44
CA CYS A 3 15.38 9.70 -34.32
C CYS A 3 14.02 10.07 -34.91
N GLN A 4 12.93 9.58 -34.31
CA GLN A 4 11.58 9.86 -34.79
C GLN A 4 10.80 10.59 -33.69
N TYR A 5 10.71 11.90 -33.86
CA TYR A 5 9.99 12.83 -33.00
C TYR A 5 8.60 13.05 -33.58
N LEU A 6 7.59 12.51 -32.92
CA LEU A 6 6.18 12.64 -33.29
C LEU A 6 5.35 13.09 -32.07
N ASP A 7 6.01 13.61 -31.04
CA ASP A 7 5.39 14.11 -29.84
C ASP A 7 4.56 15.38 -30.10
N ASN A 8 3.53 15.60 -29.28
CA ASN A 8 2.68 16.80 -29.33
C ASN A 8 1.98 17.01 -30.68
N ASN A 9 1.45 15.93 -31.26
CA ASN A 9 0.64 15.94 -32.47
C ASN A 9 -0.81 15.51 -32.18
N GLN A 10 -1.65 15.45 -33.21
CA GLN A 10 -3.01 14.91 -33.13
C GLN A 10 -3.10 13.48 -33.70
N LEU A 11 -2.03 12.70 -33.59
CA LEU A 11 -2.01 11.33 -34.11
C LEU A 11 -3.01 10.48 -33.30
N ASN A 12 -3.83 9.70 -34.02
CA ASN A 12 -4.87 8.87 -33.44
C ASN A 12 -4.80 7.43 -33.96
N GLY A 13 -5.62 6.55 -33.38
CA GLY A 13 -5.60 5.12 -33.69
C GLY A 13 -4.44 4.36 -33.02
N PRO A 14 -4.23 3.08 -33.35
CA PRO A 14 -3.22 2.25 -32.71
C PRO A 14 -1.80 2.53 -33.19
N ILE A 15 -0.83 2.25 -32.32
CA ILE A 15 0.58 2.20 -32.70
C ILE A 15 0.74 1.09 -33.74
N PRO A 16 1.13 1.40 -34.99
CA PRO A 16 1.18 0.37 -36.03
C PRO A 16 2.25 -0.69 -35.73
N GLU A 17 1.91 -1.96 -35.92
CA GLU A 17 2.83 -3.07 -35.64
C GLU A 17 4.14 -2.98 -36.44
N PHE A 18 4.10 -2.37 -37.63
CA PHE A 18 5.27 -2.20 -38.49
C PHE A 18 6.37 -1.33 -37.88
N ILE A 19 6.10 -0.59 -36.78
CA ILE A 19 7.10 0.21 -36.09
C ILE A 19 8.30 -0.64 -35.69
N GLY A 20 8.09 -1.93 -35.36
CA GLY A 20 9.15 -2.88 -35.05
C GLY A 20 10.09 -3.24 -36.21
N LYS A 21 9.81 -2.78 -37.45
CA LYS A 21 10.72 -2.92 -38.60
C LYS A 21 11.80 -1.84 -38.64
N LEU A 22 11.69 -0.80 -37.82
CA LEU A 22 12.62 0.32 -37.78
C LEU A 22 13.86 -0.02 -36.92
N SER A 23 14.60 -1.06 -37.30
CA SER A 23 15.72 -1.62 -36.50
C SER A 23 16.83 -0.64 -36.13
N ASN A 24 16.98 0.46 -36.87
CA ASN A 24 17.96 1.51 -36.63
C ASN A 24 17.44 2.67 -35.75
N LEU A 25 16.19 2.60 -35.30
CA LEU A 25 15.56 3.64 -34.49
C LEU A 25 16.19 3.70 -33.10
N LYS A 26 16.62 4.91 -32.70
CA LYS A 26 17.22 5.16 -31.39
C LYS A 26 16.28 5.87 -30.45
N ASP A 27 15.45 6.77 -30.96
CA ASP A 27 14.53 7.56 -30.17
C ASP A 27 13.14 7.47 -30.82
N LEU A 28 12.16 7.06 -30.01
CA LEU A 28 10.76 7.01 -30.38
C LEU A 28 9.95 7.84 -29.38
N GLU A 29 9.54 9.02 -29.82
CA GLU A 29 8.77 9.96 -29.01
C GLU A 29 7.37 10.09 -29.62
N LEU A 30 6.38 9.48 -28.97
CA LEU A 30 4.96 9.50 -29.36
C LEU A 30 4.09 10.14 -28.28
N ASN A 31 4.69 10.72 -27.22
CA ASN A 31 3.95 11.30 -26.12
C ASN A 31 3.07 12.48 -26.56
N SER A 32 2.03 12.79 -25.79
CA SER A 32 1.11 13.91 -26.05
C SER A 32 0.41 13.77 -27.42
N ASN A 33 -0.24 12.64 -27.65
CA ASN A 33 -1.05 12.35 -28.84
C ASN A 33 -2.40 11.72 -28.43
N GLN A 34 -3.18 11.22 -29.38
CA GLN A 34 -4.45 10.54 -29.17
C GLN A 34 -4.38 9.05 -29.55
N LEU A 35 -3.19 8.44 -29.44
CA LEU A 35 -2.99 7.03 -29.80
C LEU A 35 -3.73 6.12 -28.83
N SER A 36 -4.34 5.05 -29.32
CA SER A 36 -5.21 4.15 -28.54
C SER A 36 -4.88 2.68 -28.78
N GLY A 37 -5.41 1.76 -27.98
CA GLY A 37 -5.13 0.33 -28.13
C GLY A 37 -3.78 -0.11 -27.51
N PRO A 38 -3.36 -1.36 -27.74
CA PRO A 38 -2.22 -1.95 -27.05
C PRO A 38 -0.87 -1.54 -27.64
N ILE A 39 0.15 -1.61 -26.80
CA ILE A 39 1.54 -1.58 -27.25
C ILE A 39 1.88 -2.96 -27.83
N HIS A 40 2.25 -3.02 -29.12
CA HIS A 40 2.58 -4.29 -29.77
C HIS A 40 3.94 -4.84 -29.32
N GLU A 41 4.06 -6.17 -29.24
CA GLU A 41 5.32 -6.86 -28.90
C GLU A 41 6.46 -6.53 -29.88
N SER A 42 6.12 -6.07 -31.09
CA SER A 42 7.07 -5.68 -32.13
C SER A 42 8.00 -4.53 -31.71
N ILE A 43 7.63 -3.72 -30.71
CA ILE A 43 8.53 -2.71 -30.12
C ILE A 43 9.82 -3.35 -29.58
N GLY A 44 9.75 -4.57 -29.06
CA GLY A 44 10.93 -5.30 -28.60
C GLY A 44 11.94 -5.65 -29.69
N LYS A 45 11.60 -5.49 -30.98
CA LYS A 45 12.53 -5.65 -32.12
C LYS A 45 13.42 -4.42 -32.32
N LEU A 46 13.13 -3.30 -31.66
CA LEU A 46 13.90 -2.06 -31.73
C LEU A 46 15.13 -2.11 -30.82
N THR A 47 16.07 -3.03 -31.10
CA THR A 47 17.20 -3.32 -30.21
C THR A 47 18.14 -2.13 -29.98
N ASN A 48 18.15 -1.14 -30.87
CA ASN A 48 18.92 0.09 -30.74
C ASN A 48 18.18 1.24 -30.03
N LEU A 49 16.94 1.00 -29.57
CA LEU A 49 16.10 2.01 -28.95
C LEU A 49 16.64 2.38 -27.57
N ARG A 50 16.86 3.67 -27.37
CA ARG A 50 17.41 4.31 -26.18
C ARG A 50 16.36 5.12 -25.44
N THR A 51 15.42 5.69 -26.18
CA THR A 51 14.37 6.56 -25.64
C THR A 51 13.02 6.08 -26.17
N LEU A 52 12.08 5.88 -25.26
CA LEU A 52 10.70 5.51 -25.58
C LEU A 52 9.75 6.36 -24.74
N TYR A 53 9.07 7.32 -25.36
CA TYR A 53 8.04 8.14 -24.70
C TYR A 53 6.68 7.86 -25.31
N LEU A 54 5.77 7.35 -24.47
CA LEU A 54 4.40 6.98 -24.84
C LEU A 54 3.34 7.67 -23.96
N SER A 55 3.76 8.51 -23.01
CA SER A 55 2.87 9.18 -22.04
C SER A 55 1.86 10.10 -22.72
N ASP A 56 0.78 10.45 -22.03
CA ASP A 56 -0.24 11.38 -22.55
C ASP A 56 -0.84 10.90 -23.90
N ASN A 57 -1.24 9.62 -23.90
CA ASN A 57 -2.00 8.94 -24.95
C ASN A 57 -3.16 8.14 -24.31
N GLN A 58 -3.98 7.48 -25.12
CA GLN A 58 -5.10 6.63 -24.71
C GLN A 58 -4.76 5.12 -24.86
N LEU A 59 -3.48 4.76 -24.72
CA LEU A 59 -2.99 3.38 -24.83
C LEU A 59 -3.56 2.51 -23.69
N ASN A 60 -3.86 1.25 -23.99
CA ASN A 60 -4.44 0.29 -23.07
C ASN A 60 -3.73 -1.07 -23.13
N GLY A 61 -4.15 -2.02 -22.30
CA GLY A 61 -3.50 -3.34 -22.22
C GLY A 61 -2.17 -3.34 -21.46
N PRO A 62 -1.53 -4.52 -21.32
CA PRO A 62 -0.28 -4.65 -20.60
C PRO A 62 0.91 -4.08 -21.40
N ILE A 63 1.96 -3.67 -20.69
CA ILE A 63 3.26 -3.37 -21.30
C ILE A 63 3.89 -4.70 -21.74
N PRO A 64 4.24 -4.90 -23.02
CA PRO A 64 4.90 -6.12 -23.49
C PRO A 64 6.20 -6.42 -22.76
N GLU A 65 6.39 -7.68 -22.36
CA GLU A 65 7.64 -8.15 -21.76
C GLU A 65 8.84 -7.95 -22.70
N SER A 66 8.61 -7.87 -24.01
CA SER A 66 9.64 -7.63 -25.02
C SER A 66 10.33 -6.26 -24.85
N ILE A 67 9.67 -5.27 -24.24
CA ILE A 67 10.30 -3.99 -23.88
C ILE A 67 11.38 -4.19 -22.81
N GLY A 68 11.17 -5.11 -21.87
CA GLY A 68 12.15 -5.42 -20.83
C GLY A 68 13.46 -5.99 -21.39
N LYS A 69 13.46 -6.49 -22.63
CA LYS A 69 14.63 -7.04 -23.33
C LYS A 69 15.47 -5.97 -24.04
N LEU A 70 15.02 -4.72 -24.10
CA LEU A 70 15.73 -3.61 -24.76
C LEU A 70 16.88 -3.11 -23.87
N THR A 71 18.09 -3.58 -24.15
CA THR A 71 19.28 -3.31 -23.34
C THR A 71 19.71 -1.84 -23.35
N GLU A 72 19.60 -1.17 -24.49
CA GLU A 72 19.92 0.26 -24.67
C GLU A 72 18.90 1.19 -23.97
N LEU A 73 17.64 0.75 -23.90
CA LEU A 73 16.59 1.46 -23.17
C LEU A 73 16.78 1.28 -21.65
N ASN A 74 17.07 0.06 -21.21
CA ASN A 74 17.36 -0.23 -19.79
C ASN A 74 18.61 0.49 -19.31
N SER A 75 19.66 0.63 -20.12
CA SER A 75 20.87 1.36 -19.74
C SER A 75 20.59 2.85 -19.50
N ARG A 76 19.66 3.44 -20.26
CA ARG A 76 19.15 4.82 -20.06
C ARG A 76 18.24 4.95 -18.84
N ILE A 77 17.37 3.97 -18.57
CA ILE A 77 16.53 3.96 -17.35
C ILE A 77 17.40 3.82 -16.09
N ASN A 78 18.49 3.05 -16.18
CA ASN A 78 19.46 2.87 -15.10
C ASN A 78 20.49 4.01 -15.01
N ASP A 79 20.56 4.87 -16.04
CA ASP A 79 21.27 6.14 -15.98
C ASP A 79 20.47 7.06 -15.05
N LYS A 80 21.11 7.49 -13.94
CA LYS A 80 20.55 8.44 -12.97
C LYS A 80 20.10 9.77 -13.60
N SER A 81 20.37 9.96 -14.89
CA SER A 81 20.09 11.13 -15.70
C SER A 81 18.80 11.02 -16.55
N VAL A 82 18.19 9.83 -16.75
CA VAL A 82 16.99 9.68 -17.63
C VAL A 82 15.84 8.94 -16.96
N CYS A 83 15.21 9.68 -16.06
CA CYS A 83 13.77 9.87 -15.87
C CYS A 83 13.76 10.72 -14.61
N LYS A 84 13.32 11.99 -14.67
CA LYS A 84 13.26 12.82 -13.46
C LYS A 84 12.32 12.13 -12.49
N ILE A 85 12.87 11.35 -11.56
CA ILE A 85 12.18 11.03 -10.33
C ILE A 85 12.06 12.38 -9.63
N ILE A 86 10.92 13.02 -9.80
CA ILE A 86 10.67 14.34 -9.24
C ILE A 86 10.83 14.17 -7.74
N LYS A 87 11.85 14.83 -7.20
CA LYS A 87 12.07 14.80 -5.77
C LYS A 87 10.96 15.59 -5.10
N CYS A 88 10.58 15.15 -3.92
CA CYS A 88 9.55 15.78 -3.13
C CYS A 88 9.86 15.64 -1.64
N GLY A 89 9.25 16.51 -0.86
CA GLY A 89 9.41 16.51 0.59
C GLY A 89 10.83 16.80 1.06
N ILE A 90 11.11 16.42 2.30
CA ILE A 90 12.39 16.72 2.95
C ILE A 90 13.28 15.49 2.88
N VAL A 91 14.39 15.59 2.14
CA VAL A 91 15.41 14.53 2.06
C VAL A 91 16.75 15.13 2.45
N ASN A 92 17.39 14.55 3.47
CA ASN A 92 18.68 15.01 4.00
C ASN A 92 18.71 16.52 4.33
N GLY A 93 17.62 17.03 4.91
CA GLY A 93 17.49 18.44 5.31
C GLY A 93 17.16 19.43 4.19
N LYS A 94 17.00 18.96 2.94
CA LYS A 94 16.61 19.81 1.80
C LYS A 94 15.15 19.57 1.42
N ASP A 95 14.36 20.65 1.32
CA ASP A 95 12.97 20.61 0.87
C ASP A 95 12.90 20.69 -0.67
N TYR A 96 12.29 19.68 -1.29
CA TYR A 96 12.13 19.56 -2.74
C TYR A 96 10.71 19.91 -3.22
N GLY A 97 9.83 20.35 -2.33
CA GLY A 97 8.47 20.76 -2.68
C GLY A 97 7.51 19.59 -2.90
N GLN A 98 6.36 19.90 -3.50
CA GLN A 98 5.26 18.96 -3.68
C GLN A 98 5.31 18.24 -5.03
N CYS A 99 4.74 17.05 -5.09
CA CYS A 99 4.54 16.32 -6.33
C CYS A 99 3.44 16.94 -7.19
N PRO A 100 3.64 17.01 -8.52
CA PRO A 100 2.64 17.55 -9.44
C PRO A 100 1.47 16.57 -9.65
N TYR A 101 0.34 17.11 -10.12
CA TYR A 101 -0.82 16.36 -10.65
C TYR A 101 -1.37 15.23 -9.75
N GLY A 102 -1.55 15.50 -8.45
CA GLY A 102 -2.18 14.53 -7.54
C GLY A 102 -1.34 13.27 -7.30
N GLN A 103 -0.05 13.29 -7.66
CA GLN A 103 0.88 12.21 -7.37
C GLN A 103 1.24 12.17 -5.88
N CYS A 104 1.78 11.05 -5.46
CA CYS A 104 2.16 10.78 -4.09
C CYS A 104 3.65 10.99 -3.91
N CYS A 105 4.03 11.52 -2.74
CA CYS A 105 5.42 11.65 -2.36
C CYS A 105 5.83 10.48 -1.48
N SER A 106 6.75 9.62 -1.92
CA SER A 106 7.21 8.47 -1.14
C SER A 106 8.09 8.88 0.05
N ALA A 107 8.35 7.95 0.98
CA ALA A 107 9.27 8.16 2.11
C ALA A 107 10.70 8.51 1.68
N LYS A 108 11.11 8.05 0.49
CA LYS A 108 12.43 8.32 -0.09
C LYS A 108 12.50 9.69 -0.80
N GLY A 109 11.41 10.45 -0.78
CA GLY A 109 11.30 11.79 -1.35
C GLY A 109 11.26 11.80 -2.87
N TYR A 110 10.43 10.92 -3.41
CA TYR A 110 10.23 10.75 -4.85
C TYR A 110 8.74 10.69 -5.18
N CYS A 111 8.34 11.34 -6.26
CA CYS A 111 6.97 11.36 -6.76
C CYS A 111 6.63 10.11 -7.58
N GLY A 112 5.39 9.63 -7.42
CA GLY A 112 4.83 8.54 -8.21
C GLY A 112 3.37 8.27 -7.86
N THR A 113 2.74 7.37 -8.61
CA THR A 113 1.29 7.07 -8.48
C THR A 113 0.99 5.65 -8.00
N THR A 114 2.01 4.80 -7.84
CA THR A 114 1.80 3.40 -7.44
C THR A 114 1.67 3.27 -5.92
N PRO A 115 1.10 2.15 -5.40
CA PRO A 115 0.93 1.95 -3.96
C PRO A 115 2.21 2.10 -3.14
N ASN A 116 3.38 1.78 -3.70
CA ASN A 116 4.67 1.96 -3.02
C ASN A 116 5.00 3.44 -2.73
N PHE A 117 4.49 4.36 -3.53
CA PHE A 117 4.64 5.80 -3.36
C PHE A 117 3.48 6.38 -2.55
N CYS A 118 2.28 5.86 -2.78
CA CYS A 118 1.03 6.41 -2.28
C CYS A 118 0.59 5.87 -0.94
N SER A 119 1.09 4.72 -0.52
CA SER A 119 0.65 4.11 0.74
C SER A 119 1.26 4.85 1.93
N PRO A 120 0.44 5.31 2.89
CA PRO A 120 0.93 5.77 4.18
C PRO A 120 1.82 4.76 4.91
N SER A 121 1.63 3.45 4.68
CA SER A 121 2.49 2.43 5.29
C SER A 121 3.90 2.34 4.75
N THR A 122 4.11 2.72 3.49
CA THR A 122 5.44 2.83 2.89
C THR A 122 6.01 4.24 3.12
N GLY A 123 5.36 5.03 3.98
CA GLY A 123 5.78 6.35 4.43
C GLY A 123 5.49 7.47 3.42
N CYS A 124 4.37 7.39 2.71
CA CYS A 124 3.92 8.49 1.86
C CYS A 124 3.81 9.81 2.66
N GLN A 125 4.43 10.88 2.16
CA GLN A 125 4.52 12.19 2.77
C GLN A 125 3.32 13.06 2.37
N ALA A 126 2.24 13.00 3.15
CA ALA A 126 0.95 13.66 2.83
C ALA A 126 1.03 15.19 2.65
N LYS A 127 2.03 15.87 3.24
CA LYS A 127 2.27 17.31 3.03
C LYS A 127 2.75 17.62 1.61
N TYR A 128 3.37 16.64 0.94
CA TYR A 128 4.08 16.82 -0.32
C TYR A 128 3.48 15.98 -1.47
N GLY A 129 2.38 15.26 -1.24
CA GLY A 129 1.67 14.50 -2.26
C GLY A 129 0.38 13.86 -1.74
N LYS A 130 -0.41 13.27 -2.63
CA LYS A 130 -1.75 12.77 -2.33
C LYS A 130 -1.74 11.29 -1.93
N CYS A 131 -1.46 11.00 -0.67
CA CYS A 131 -1.43 9.63 -0.17
C CYS A 131 -2.81 8.94 -0.23
N LEU A 132 -2.81 7.62 -0.42
CA LEU A 132 -4.01 6.80 -0.38
C LEU A 132 -4.61 6.81 1.04
N GLU A 133 -5.92 6.95 1.12
CA GLU A 133 -6.64 6.64 2.35
C GLU A 133 -6.53 5.13 2.60
N MET A 134 -5.82 4.72 3.66
CA MET A 134 -5.67 3.30 3.95
C MET A 134 -6.95 2.77 4.56
N ARG A 135 -7.78 2.18 3.70
CA ARG A 135 -8.97 1.43 4.12
C ARG A 135 -8.59 -0.02 4.42
N CYS A 136 -9.36 -0.64 5.29
CA CYS A 136 -9.21 -2.03 5.69
C CYS A 136 -10.58 -2.61 6.05
N GLY A 137 -10.66 -3.94 6.09
CA GLY A 137 -11.90 -4.64 6.43
C GLY A 137 -12.23 -5.74 5.43
N GLU A 138 -13.42 -6.29 5.60
CA GLU A 138 -13.96 -7.31 4.71
C GLU A 138 -14.10 -6.80 3.28
N GLY A 139 -13.66 -7.59 2.30
CA GLY A 139 -13.61 -7.19 0.89
C GLY A 139 -12.52 -6.18 0.51
N ILE A 140 -11.83 -5.55 1.47
CA ILE A 140 -10.77 -4.56 1.22
C ILE A 140 -9.38 -5.14 1.49
N GLY A 141 -9.20 -5.84 2.61
CA GLY A 141 -7.92 -6.44 3.00
C GLY A 141 -7.36 -5.90 4.32
N GLN A 142 -6.10 -6.27 4.60
CA GLN A 142 -5.44 -5.97 5.86
C GLN A 142 -4.67 -4.66 5.83
N CYS A 143 -4.56 -4.03 6.98
CA CYS A 143 -3.66 -2.91 7.21
C CYS A 143 -2.20 -3.36 7.10
N PRO A 144 -1.31 -2.45 6.67
CA PRO A 144 0.11 -2.75 6.58
C PRO A 144 0.76 -3.04 7.93
N SER A 145 1.94 -3.66 7.88
CA SER A 145 2.61 -4.24 9.05
C SER A 145 2.73 -3.27 10.22
N GLY A 146 2.27 -3.72 11.39
CA GLY A 146 2.31 -2.95 12.64
C GLY A 146 1.14 -1.98 12.85
N GLN A 147 0.26 -1.78 11.87
CA GLN A 147 -0.91 -0.92 11.99
C GLN A 147 -2.17 -1.70 12.37
N CYS A 148 -3.15 -0.98 12.90
CA CYS A 148 -4.43 -1.48 13.33
C CYS A 148 -5.52 -1.05 12.35
N CYS A 149 -6.53 -1.90 12.18
CA CYS A 149 -7.72 -1.56 11.41
C CYS A 149 -8.81 -1.10 12.38
N SER A 150 -9.28 0.14 12.29
CA SER A 150 -10.35 0.66 13.13
C SER A 150 -11.71 0.04 12.79
N GLU A 151 -12.71 0.24 13.65
CA GLU A 151 -14.10 -0.16 13.39
C GLU A 151 -14.62 0.38 12.05
N LYS A 152 -14.27 1.63 11.72
CA LYS A 152 -14.69 2.32 10.50
C LYS A 152 -13.91 1.87 9.24
N GLY A 153 -13.01 0.91 9.39
CA GLY A 153 -12.24 0.36 8.27
C GLY A 153 -11.15 1.30 7.78
N TYR A 154 -10.44 1.96 8.70
CA TYR A 154 -9.26 2.77 8.41
C TYR A 154 -8.03 2.24 9.15
N CYS A 155 -6.87 2.30 8.51
CA CYS A 155 -5.61 1.91 9.11
C CYS A 155 -4.96 3.06 9.89
N GLY A 156 -4.40 2.73 11.06
CA GLY A 156 -3.61 3.67 11.86
C GLY A 156 -2.94 3.01 13.05
N THR A 157 -2.12 3.76 13.78
CA THR A 157 -1.31 3.25 14.90
C THR A 157 -1.70 3.83 16.27
N SER A 158 -2.54 4.86 16.33
CA SER A 158 -2.96 5.46 17.59
C SER A 158 -4.07 4.65 18.27
N ALA A 159 -4.34 4.95 19.55
CA ALA A 159 -5.33 4.23 20.36
C ALA A 159 -6.73 4.19 19.73
N GLN A 160 -7.13 5.23 18.98
CA GLN A 160 -8.43 5.26 18.28
C GLN A 160 -8.57 4.21 17.17
N PHE A 161 -7.47 3.73 16.61
CA PHE A 161 -7.46 2.64 15.61
C PHE A 161 -7.18 1.29 16.25
N CYS A 162 -6.32 1.27 17.27
CA CYS A 162 -5.75 0.06 17.82
C CYS A 162 -6.49 -0.50 19.02
N SER A 163 -7.35 0.29 19.66
CA SER A 163 -8.09 -0.13 20.85
C SER A 163 -9.14 -1.17 20.47
N PRO A 164 -9.13 -2.36 21.10
CA PRO A 164 -10.23 -3.31 20.97
C PRO A 164 -11.57 -2.73 21.43
N PHE A 165 -11.56 -1.75 22.36
CA PHE A 165 -12.77 -1.09 22.84
C PHE A 165 -13.41 -0.16 21.79
N LEU A 166 -12.63 0.28 20.80
CA LEU A 166 -13.09 1.14 19.70
C LEU A 166 -13.24 0.33 18.40
N GLY A 167 -13.55 -0.95 18.54
CA GLY A 167 -13.87 -1.86 17.43
C GLY A 167 -12.70 -2.17 16.50
N CYS A 168 -11.47 -2.19 17.01
CA CYS A 168 -10.32 -2.60 16.20
C CYS A 168 -10.53 -4.01 15.59
N GLN A 169 -10.42 -4.12 14.27
CA GLN A 169 -10.68 -5.35 13.50
C GLN A 169 -9.41 -6.22 13.44
N ALA A 170 -9.26 -7.14 14.39
CA ALA A 170 -8.04 -7.96 14.53
C ALA A 170 -7.72 -8.86 13.33
N LYS A 171 -8.71 -9.21 12.50
CA LYS A 171 -8.51 -9.96 11.24
C LYS A 171 -7.78 -9.12 10.18
N TYR A 172 -7.89 -7.80 10.26
CA TYR A 172 -7.39 -6.85 9.27
C TYR A 172 -6.32 -5.91 9.85
N GLY A 173 -5.83 -6.10 11.08
CA GLY A 173 -4.79 -5.28 11.67
C GLY A 173 -4.36 -5.73 13.06
N LYS A 174 -3.31 -5.12 13.60
CA LYS A 174 -2.65 -5.53 14.85
C LYS A 174 -3.21 -4.82 16.09
N CYS A 175 -4.40 -5.19 16.53
CA CYS A 175 -5.04 -4.58 17.71
C CYS A 175 -4.21 -4.73 19.00
N LEU A 176 -4.31 -3.74 19.89
CA LEU A 176 -3.67 -3.78 21.20
C LEU A 176 -4.22 -4.94 22.03
N LYS A 177 -3.34 -5.63 22.76
CA LYS A 177 -3.78 -6.58 23.79
C LYS A 177 -4.27 -5.79 24.99
N THR A 178 -5.56 -5.83 25.27
CA THR A 178 -6.16 -5.23 26.47
C THR A 178 -5.57 -5.88 27.72
N ARG A 179 -4.83 -5.09 28.50
CA ARG A 179 -4.34 -5.46 29.82
C ARG A 179 -5.40 -5.13 30.86
N CYS A 180 -5.38 -5.87 31.96
CA CYS A 180 -6.30 -5.71 33.07
C CYS A 180 -5.59 -6.04 34.38
N GLY A 181 -6.15 -5.59 35.50
CA GLY A 181 -5.59 -5.83 36.82
C GLY A 181 -5.43 -4.56 37.63
N LYS A 182 -4.82 -4.72 38.81
CA LYS A 182 -4.57 -3.63 39.76
C LYS A 182 -3.70 -2.54 39.10
N GLY A 183 -4.19 -1.29 39.11
CA GLY A 183 -3.52 -0.14 38.49
C GLY A 183 -3.68 -0.02 36.97
N ILE A 184 -4.35 -0.97 36.31
CA ILE A 184 -4.61 -0.94 34.86
C ILE A 184 -6.10 -0.75 34.56
N GLY A 185 -6.97 -1.45 35.29
CA GLY A 185 -8.43 -1.37 35.10
C GLY A 185 -9.08 -2.70 34.76
N GLN A 186 -10.37 -2.64 34.44
CA GLN A 186 -11.20 -3.81 34.12
C GLN A 186 -11.18 -4.11 32.61
N CYS A 187 -11.45 -5.37 32.27
CA CYS A 187 -11.70 -5.82 30.92
C CYS A 187 -13.03 -5.30 30.36
N PRO A 188 -13.17 -5.22 29.02
CA PRO A 188 -14.44 -4.87 28.40
C PRO A 188 -15.58 -5.81 28.82
N SER A 189 -16.82 -5.31 28.69
CA SER A 189 -18.03 -6.03 29.12
C SER A 189 -18.09 -7.44 28.52
N GLY A 190 -18.31 -8.44 29.38
CA GLY A 190 -18.36 -9.85 29.00
C GLY A 190 -17.02 -10.57 28.89
N GLN A 191 -15.88 -9.87 28.99
CA GLN A 191 -14.56 -10.49 28.98
C GLN A 191 -13.98 -10.72 30.38
N CYS A 192 -13.08 -11.68 30.47
CA CYS A 192 -12.43 -12.15 31.68
C CYS A 192 -11.02 -11.60 31.77
N CYS A 193 -10.58 -11.26 32.97
CA CYS A 193 -9.19 -10.88 33.21
C CYS A 193 -8.39 -12.09 33.68
N SER A 194 -7.45 -12.58 32.88
CA SER A 194 -6.60 -13.71 33.25
C SER A 194 -5.66 -13.38 34.42
N LYS A 195 -5.08 -14.40 35.06
CA LYS A 195 -4.03 -14.25 36.09
C LYS A 195 -2.85 -13.38 35.65
N LYS A 196 -2.51 -13.44 34.35
CA LYS A 196 -1.40 -12.67 33.74
C LYS A 196 -1.79 -11.22 33.40
N GLY A 197 -3.01 -10.80 33.69
CA GLY A 197 -3.47 -9.42 33.49
C GLY A 197 -3.76 -9.10 32.02
N TYR A 198 -4.36 -10.05 31.30
CA TYR A 198 -4.85 -9.88 29.92
C TYR A 198 -6.34 -10.19 29.86
N CYS A 199 -7.07 -9.46 29.04
CA CYS A 199 -8.48 -9.75 28.77
C CYS A 199 -8.65 -10.82 27.68
N GLY A 200 -9.66 -11.66 27.85
CA GLY A 200 -10.08 -12.65 26.86
C GLY A 200 -11.39 -13.32 27.27
N SER A 201 -11.98 -14.13 26.38
CA SER A 201 -13.31 -14.73 26.56
C SER A 201 -13.31 -16.26 26.64
N ASN A 202 -12.16 -16.93 26.47
CA ASN A 202 -12.07 -18.39 26.53
C ASN A 202 -11.68 -18.90 27.94
N ALA A 203 -11.76 -20.22 28.14
CA ALA A 203 -11.54 -20.87 29.44
C ALA A 203 -10.18 -20.54 30.09
N GLN A 204 -9.12 -20.28 29.31
CA GLN A 204 -7.81 -19.91 29.85
C GLN A 204 -7.79 -18.55 30.54
N PHE A 205 -8.72 -17.66 30.18
CA PHE A 205 -8.87 -16.33 30.75
C PHE A 205 -9.96 -16.29 31.82
N CYS A 206 -11.01 -17.08 31.63
CA CYS A 206 -12.23 -17.01 32.42
C CYS A 206 -12.27 -17.97 33.60
N SER A 207 -11.50 -19.07 33.57
CA SER A 207 -11.57 -20.09 34.62
C SER A 207 -11.06 -19.56 35.98
N PRO A 208 -11.84 -19.69 37.07
CA PRO A 208 -11.38 -19.38 38.42
C PRO A 208 -10.14 -20.20 38.83
N SER A 209 -10.10 -21.49 38.45
CA SER A 209 -8.97 -22.38 38.77
C SER A 209 -7.66 -21.99 38.08
N LEU A 210 -7.75 -21.25 36.97
CA LEU A 210 -6.59 -20.69 36.26
C LEU A 210 -6.24 -19.26 36.71
N GLY A 211 -6.90 -18.76 37.76
CA GLY A 211 -6.60 -17.47 38.39
C GLY A 211 -7.23 -16.27 37.67
N CYS A 212 -8.44 -16.44 37.12
CA CYS A 212 -9.22 -15.30 36.62
C CYS A 212 -9.45 -14.25 37.73
N GLN A 213 -9.21 -12.98 37.42
CA GLN A 213 -9.32 -11.85 38.34
C GLN A 213 -10.72 -11.23 38.27
N ALA A 214 -11.64 -11.73 39.10
CA ALA A 214 -13.06 -11.33 39.08
C ALA A 214 -13.31 -9.82 39.32
N LYS A 215 -12.40 -9.14 40.02
CA LYS A 215 -12.45 -7.67 40.22
C LYS A 215 -12.24 -6.88 38.91
N TYR A 216 -11.61 -7.50 37.93
CA TYR A 216 -11.20 -6.87 36.68
C TYR A 216 -11.79 -7.53 35.43
N GLY A 217 -12.73 -8.48 35.57
CA GLY A 217 -13.40 -9.13 34.44
C GLY A 217 -14.40 -10.19 34.89
N LYS A 218 -15.20 -10.73 33.96
CA LYS A 218 -16.33 -11.63 34.24
C LYS A 218 -15.90 -13.11 34.24
N CYS A 219 -15.36 -13.59 35.35
CA CYS A 219 -14.95 -15.00 35.48
C CYS A 219 -16.15 -15.97 35.42
N ILE A 220 -15.91 -17.20 34.95
CA ILE A 220 -16.95 -18.24 34.92
C ILE A 220 -17.28 -18.64 36.36
N GLU A 221 -18.55 -18.65 36.75
CA GLU A 221 -18.94 -19.23 38.03
C GLU A 221 -18.91 -20.76 37.92
N THR A 222 -18.02 -21.41 38.67
CA THR A 222 -18.19 -22.84 38.95
C THR A 222 -19.33 -22.97 39.94
N ARG A 223 -20.55 -23.29 39.47
CA ARG A 223 -21.56 -23.85 40.37
C ARG A 223 -21.02 -25.19 40.87
N CYS A 224 -20.42 -25.19 42.06
CA CYS A 224 -20.40 -26.41 42.87
C CYS A 224 -21.86 -26.70 43.20
N GLY A 225 -22.47 -27.61 42.44
CA GLY A 225 -23.81 -28.09 42.74
C GLY A 225 -23.84 -28.58 44.19
N LYS A 226 -24.85 -28.11 44.94
CA LYS A 226 -25.39 -28.82 46.10
C LYS A 226 -25.38 -30.33 45.80
N GLY A 227 -24.84 -31.11 46.73
CA GLY A 227 -24.82 -32.56 46.64
C GLY A 227 -26.18 -33.11 46.23
N ILE A 228 -26.20 -33.83 45.12
CA ILE A 228 -27.16 -34.91 44.92
C ILE A 228 -26.49 -36.11 45.57
N GLY A 229 -26.82 -36.35 46.84
CA GLY A 229 -26.48 -37.56 47.59
C GLY A 229 -27.80 -38.14 48.10
N GLN A 230 -27.95 -39.44 47.88
CA GLN A 230 -29.09 -40.31 48.19
C GLN A 230 -29.65 -40.12 49.61
#